data_AF-A0A940TWR9-F1
#
_entry.id   AF-A0A940TWR9-F1
#
_cell.length_a   1.000
_cell.length_b   1.000
_cell.length_c   1.000
_cell.angle_alpha   90.00
_cell.angle_beta   90.00
_cell.angle_gamma   90.00
#
_symmetry.space_group_name_H-M   'P 1'
#
loop_
_entity.id
_entity.type
_entity.pdbx_description
1 polymer ?
#
loop_
_entity_poly.entity_id
_entity_poly.type
_entity_poly.pdbx_seq_one_letter_code
_entity_poly.pdbx_strand_id
1 'polypeptide(L)'
;MGDPITDQLAQFISAKILKQPRRLIAGDEALITSGLVDSFSLVDLALYVEDNYGVHIDDTELNAESFDTLDQLTALIRHRQA
;
A
#
# COMPACT_ATOMS: atom_id res chain seq x y z
N MET A 1 4.42 -8.53 -16.38
CA MET A 1 3.00 -8.27 -16.02
C MET A 1 3.04 -7.59 -14.68
N GLY A 2 2.62 -6.32 -14.57
CA GLY A 2 2.47 -5.68 -13.26
C GLY A 2 1.27 -6.28 -12.53
N ASP A 3 1.40 -6.49 -11.23
CA ASP A 3 0.37 -7.10 -10.42
C ASP A 3 -0.83 -6.15 -10.27
N PRO A 4 -2.08 -6.64 -10.47
CA PRO A 4 -3.27 -5.78 -10.43
C PRO A 4 -3.50 -5.16 -9.03
N ILE A 5 -3.04 -5.83 -7.99
CA ILE A 5 -3.08 -5.35 -6.60
C ILE A 5 -2.22 -4.10 -6.45
N THR A 6 -0.99 -4.13 -6.97
CA THR A 6 -0.05 -3.00 -6.94
C THR A 6 -0.63 -1.79 -7.64
N ASP A 7 -1.26 -1.98 -8.80
CA ASP A 7 -1.90 -0.89 -9.56
C ASP A 7 -3.08 -0.26 -8.79
N GLN A 8 -3.93 -1.09 -8.19
CA GLN A 8 -5.04 -0.59 -7.36
C GLN A 8 -4.55 0.19 -6.14
N LEU A 9 -3.54 -0.34 -5.45
CA LEU A 9 -2.93 0.34 -4.30
C LEU A 9 -2.23 1.64 -4.74
N ALA A 10 -1.48 1.63 -5.85
CA ALA A 10 -0.85 2.83 -6.40
C ALA A 10 -1.90 3.91 -6.70
N GLN A 11 -3.00 3.53 -7.33
CA GLN A 11 -4.08 4.44 -7.68
C GLN A 11 -4.80 4.96 -6.43
N PHE A 12 -5.02 4.11 -5.43
CA PHE A 12 -5.59 4.50 -4.15
C PHE A 12 -4.68 5.49 -3.42
N ILE A 13 -3.39 5.19 -3.27
CA ILE A 13 -2.42 6.04 -2.57
C ILE A 13 -2.24 7.37 -3.31
N SER A 14 -2.05 7.34 -4.62
CA SER A 14 -1.90 8.56 -5.41
C SER A 14 -3.14 9.46 -5.35
N ALA A 15 -4.36 8.90 -5.40
CA ALA A 15 -5.59 9.67 -5.37
C ALA A 15 -6.04 10.11 -3.96
N LYS A 16 -5.99 9.21 -2.97
CA LYS A 16 -6.48 9.46 -1.61
C LYS A 16 -5.44 10.12 -0.72
N ILE A 17 -4.20 9.65 -0.76
CA ILE A 17 -3.15 10.07 0.17
C ILE A 17 -2.42 11.28 -0.40
N LEU A 18 -1.86 11.14 -1.61
CA LEU A 18 -1.10 12.21 -2.25
C LEU A 18 -1.98 13.30 -2.88
N LYS A 19 -3.28 13.04 -3.06
CA LYS A 19 -4.21 13.92 -3.81
C LYS A 19 -3.69 14.27 -5.21
N GLN A 20 -2.89 13.38 -5.79
CA GLN A 20 -2.27 13.49 -7.10
C GLN A 20 -2.60 12.24 -7.94
N PRO A 21 -3.82 12.10 -8.46
CA PRO A 21 -4.25 10.90 -9.21
C PRO A 21 -3.51 10.69 -10.54
N ARG A 22 -2.70 11.66 -10.98
CA ARG A 22 -1.84 11.56 -12.17
C ARG A 22 -0.40 11.16 -11.84
N ARG A 23 -0.08 10.97 -10.56
CA ARG A 23 1.23 10.53 -10.14
C ARG A 23 1.32 9.03 -10.34
N LEU A 24 2.29 8.63 -11.15
CA LEU A 24 2.69 7.23 -11.29
C LEU A 24 3.59 6.89 -10.12
N ILE A 25 3.16 5.92 -9.31
CA ILE A 25 3.96 5.35 -8.23
C ILE A 25 4.46 4.01 -8.74
N ALA A 26 5.78 3.83 -8.77
CA ALA A 26 6.36 2.55 -9.13
C ALA A 26 6.24 1.57 -7.95
N GLY A 27 6.15 0.27 -8.26
CA GLY A 27 6.10 -0.80 -7.25
C GLY A 27 7.29 -0.79 -6.28
N ASP A 28 8.45 -0.32 -6.76
CA ASP A 28 9.72 -0.24 -6.05
C ASP A 28 9.96 1.15 -5.40
N GLU A 29 9.02 2.09 -5.56
CA GLU A 29 9.16 3.42 -4.99
C GLU A 29 8.85 3.40 -3.49
N ALA A 30 9.78 3.95 -2.71
CA ALA A 30 9.61 4.17 -1.29
C ALA A 30 8.47 5.16 -1.04
N LEU A 31 7.44 4.70 -0.34
CA LEU A 31 6.26 5.50 -0.02
C LEU A 31 6.40 6.15 1.36
N ILE A 32 6.83 5.37 2.35
CA ILE A 32 6.86 5.81 3.74
C ILE A 32 8.19 6.50 4.02
N THR A 33 9.32 5.88 3.68
CA THR A 33 10.64 6.51 3.90
C THR A 33 10.85 7.76 3.05
N SER A 34 10.23 7.84 1.87
CA SER A 34 10.24 9.06 1.06
C SER A 34 9.34 10.18 1.63
N GLY A 35 8.51 9.89 2.64
CA GLY A 35 7.54 10.84 3.21
C GLY A 35 6.36 11.12 2.30
N LEU A 36 6.05 10.23 1.35
CA LEU A 36 4.86 10.34 0.49
C LEU A 36 3.60 9.88 1.22
N VAL A 37 3.76 8.93 2.15
CA VAL A 37 2.69 8.32 2.91
C VAL A 37 2.98 8.43 4.39
N ASP A 38 2.01 8.97 5.12
CA ASP A 38 2.03 9.12 6.57
C ASP A 38 1.48 7.87 7.28
N SER A 39 1.86 7.64 8.54
CA SER A 39 1.41 6.47 9.31
C SER A 39 -0.12 6.33 9.36
N PHE A 40 -0.84 7.46 9.38
CA PHE A 40 -2.31 7.46 9.31
C PHE A 40 -2.86 6.87 8.03
N SER A 41 -2.20 7.14 6.91
CA SER A 41 -2.64 6.73 5.59
C SER A 41 -2.48 5.21 5.37
N LEU A 42 -1.60 4.58 6.16
CA LEU A 42 -1.42 3.13 6.16
C LEU A 42 -2.61 2.41 6.79
N VAL A 43 -3.26 3.03 7.79
CA VAL A 43 -4.49 2.50 8.40
C VAL A 43 -5.63 2.45 7.38
N ASP A 44 -5.84 3.53 6.62
CA ASP A 44 -6.81 3.55 5.51
C ASP A 44 -6.49 2.47 4.46
N LEU A 45 -5.21 2.26 4.16
CA LEU A 45 -4.75 1.27 3.21
C LEU A 45 -5.02 -0.16 3.70
N ALA A 46 -4.76 -0.45 4.97
CA ALA A 46 -5.03 -1.76 5.55
C ALA A 46 -6.52 -2.03 5.68
N LEU A 47 -7.33 -1.05 6.09
CA LEU A 47 -8.78 -1.17 6.05
C LEU A 47 -9.29 -1.47 4.64
N TYR A 48 -8.74 -0.77 3.63
CA TYR A 48 -9.07 -1.03 2.23
C TYR A 48 -8.71 -2.46 1.82
N VAL A 49 -7.53 -2.93 2.22
CA VAL A 49 -7.04 -4.27 1.92
C VAL A 49 -7.84 -5.35 2.65
N GLU A 50 -8.15 -5.15 3.93
CA GLU A 50 -9.02 -6.02 4.72
C GLU A 50 -10.40 -6.17 4.08
N ASP A 51 -11.02 -5.05 3.70
CA ASP A 51 -12.36 -5.04 3.11
C ASP A 51 -12.38 -5.66 1.69
N ASN A 52 -11.36 -5.37 0.86
CA ASN A 52 -11.34 -5.84 -0.53
C ASN A 52 -10.78 -7.26 -0.69
N TYR A 53 -9.78 -7.63 0.12
CA TYR A 53 -9.02 -8.87 -0.03
C TYR A 53 -9.22 -9.85 1.14
N GLY A 54 -9.84 -9.43 2.23
CA GLY A 54 -10.04 -10.27 3.43
C GLY A 54 -8.77 -10.51 4.24
N VAL A 55 -7.75 -9.64 4.08
CA VAL A 55 -6.43 -9.81 4.71
C VAL A 55 -6.28 -8.87 5.90
N HIS A 56 -6.16 -9.42 7.10
CA HIS A 56 -5.85 -8.65 8.31
C HIS A 56 -4.37 -8.25 8.34
N ILE A 57 -4.12 -6.94 8.45
CA ILE A 57 -2.79 -6.37 8.66
C ILE A 57 -2.86 -5.48 9.89
N ASP A 58 -2.10 -5.83 10.93
CA ASP A 58 -2.01 -5.02 12.14
C ASP A 58 -1.35 -3.67 11.84
N ASP A 59 -1.87 -2.61 12.46
CA ASP A 59 -1.30 -1.27 12.44
C ASP A 59 0.15 -1.20 12.93
N THR A 60 0.56 -2.14 13.78
CA THR A 60 1.95 -2.28 14.24
C THR A 60 2.88 -2.99 13.25
N GLU A 61 2.33 -3.72 12.29
CA GLU A 61 3.10 -4.20 11.13
C GLU A 61 3.11 -3.13 10.03
N LEU A 62 2.21 -2.15 10.08
CA LEU A 62 2.10 -1.14 9.06
C LEU A 62 3.06 0.05 9.28
N ASN A 63 4.34 -0.16 8.96
CA ASN A 63 5.36 0.90 9.00
C ASN A 63 6.42 0.74 7.90
N ALA A 64 7.22 1.81 7.70
CA ALA A 64 8.35 1.88 6.79
C ALA A 64 9.30 0.67 6.88
N GLU A 65 9.44 0.11 8.08
CA GLU A 65 10.34 -1.01 8.33
C GLU A 65 9.79 -2.36 7.84
N SER A 66 8.47 -2.49 7.75
CA SER A 66 7.79 -3.73 7.34
C SER A 66 7.35 -3.71 5.88
N PHE A 67 6.94 -2.54 5.37
CA PHE A 67 6.59 -2.36 3.96
C PHE A 67 6.88 -0.92 3.54
N ASP A 68 8.01 -0.72 2.85
CA ASP A 68 8.34 0.62 2.35
C ASP A 68 7.75 0.89 0.96
N THR A 69 7.41 -0.17 0.22
CA THR A 69 7.01 -0.09 -1.19
C THR A 69 5.71 -0.84 -1.47
N LEU A 70 5.05 -0.50 -2.58
CA LEU A 70 3.83 -1.18 -3.02
C LEU A 70 4.04 -2.67 -3.32
N ASP A 71 5.23 -3.03 -3.81
CA ASP A 71 5.58 -4.42 -4.09
C ASP A 71 5.59 -5.26 -2.81
N GLN A 72 6.22 -4.74 -1.75
CA GLN A 72 6.23 -5.39 -0.43
C GLN A 72 4.82 -5.56 0.12
N LEU A 73 4.00 -4.51 0.05
CA LEU A 73 2.61 -4.59 0.48
C LEU A 73 1.82 -5.63 -0.33
N THR A 74 1.99 -5.63 -1.65
CA THR A 74 1.33 -6.59 -2.55
C THR A 74 1.72 -8.03 -2.23
N ALA A 75 3.01 -8.28 -1.97
CA ALA A 75 3.52 -9.57 -1.58
C ALA A 75 2.95 -10.02 -0.22
N LEU A 76 2.84 -9.10 0.74
CA LEU A 76 2.30 -9.36 2.08
C LEU A 76 0.82 -9.74 2.01
N ILE A 77 0.03 -9.01 1.22
CA ILE A 77 -1.38 -9.33 0.94
C ILE A 77 -1.51 -10.74 0.37
N ARG A 78 -0.74 -11.05 -0.68
CA ARG A 78 -0.78 -12.36 -1.32
C ARG A 78 -0.42 -13.49 -0.37
N HIS A 79 0.57 -13.28 0.48
CA HIS A 79 0.99 -14.28 1.45
C HIS A 79 -0.10 -14.54 2.50
N ARG A 80 -0.92 -13.55 2.84
CA ARG A 80 -2.02 -13.67 3.81
C ARG A 80 -3.33 -14.16 3.18
N GLN A 81 -3.53 -13.97 1.87
CA GLN A 81 -4.68 -14.52 1.13
C GLN A 81 -4.61 -16.03 0.88
N ALA A 82 -3.47 -16.67 1.16
CA ALA A 82 -3.20 -18.08 0.86
C ALA A 82 -3.71 -19.05 1.94
#